data_AF-A0A529VPT2-F1
#
_entry.id   AF-A0A529VPT2-F1
#
_cell.length_a   1.000
_cell.length_b   1.000
_cell.length_c   1.000
_cell.angle_alpha   90.00
_cell.angle_beta   90.00
_cell.angle_gamma   90.00
#
_symmetry.space_group_name_H-M   'P 1'
#
loop_
_entity.id
_entity.type
_entity.pdbx_description
1 polymer ?
#
loop_
_entity_poly.entity_id
_entity_poly.type
_entity_poly.pdbx_seq_one_letter_code
_entity_poly.pdbx_strand_id
1 'polypeptide(L)'
;AELRAEEGDALAARLHVLPDFHGNRSPLADPHAVGVISGLTLDSSFDSLCKLYWRTAVGIALGVRHVLEALNENGYLIDTLH
;
A
#
# COMPACT_ATOMS: atom_id res chain seq x y z
N ALA A 1 15.85 5.17 -6.35
CA ALA A 1 16.40 3.80 -6.23
C ALA A 1 17.43 3.71 -5.10
N GLU A 2 18.24 4.75 -4.90
CA GLU A 2 19.25 4.85 -3.83
C GLU A 2 18.70 4.59 -2.43
N LEU A 3 17.65 5.30 -2.00
CA LEU A 3 17.04 5.09 -0.66
C LEU A 3 16.62 3.63 -0.38
N ARG A 4 16.13 2.90 -1.39
CA ARG A 4 15.75 1.48 -1.23
C ARG A 4 16.96 0.56 -1.21
N ALA A 5 18.05 0.94 -1.89
CA ALA A 5 19.30 0.19 -1.80
C ALA A 5 19.96 0.36 -0.42
N GLU A 6 19.81 1.54 0.19
CA GLU A 6 20.36 1.84 1.51
C GLU A 6 19.52 1.28 2.67
N GLU A 7 18.20 1.52 2.66
CA GLU A 7 17.30 1.12 3.76
C GLU A 7 16.67 -0.27 3.56
N GLY A 8 16.78 -0.84 2.36
CA GLY A 8 16.23 -2.15 2.02
C GLY A 8 14.70 -2.23 2.19
N ASP A 9 14.22 -3.38 2.67
CA ASP A 9 12.80 -3.65 2.92
C ASP A 9 12.22 -2.80 4.06
N ALA A 10 13.09 -2.23 4.91
CA ALA A 10 12.71 -1.39 6.03
C ALA A 10 12.48 0.08 5.63
N LEU A 11 12.65 0.44 4.35
CA LEU A 11 12.45 1.81 3.85
C LEU A 11 11.08 2.35 4.31
N ALA A 12 11.14 3.39 5.14
CA ALA A 12 9.98 4.04 5.74
C ALA A 12 9.03 3.08 6.49
N ALA A 13 9.58 2.13 7.26
CA ALA A 13 8.82 1.12 8.01
C ALA A 13 7.73 1.66 8.95
N ARG A 14 7.85 2.92 9.40
CA ARG A 14 6.89 3.59 10.28
C ARG A 14 5.79 4.36 9.54
N LEU A 15 5.87 4.43 8.21
CA LEU A 15 4.93 5.15 7.36
C LEU A 15 3.99 4.14 6.68
N HIS A 16 2.70 4.30 6.89
CA HIS A 16 1.66 3.41 6.39
C HIS A 16 0.65 4.21 5.57
N VAL A 17 0.25 3.65 4.43
CA VAL A 17 -0.77 4.22 3.55
C VAL A 17 -1.88 3.20 3.34
N LEU A 18 -3.09 3.53 3.78
CA LEU A 18 -4.32 2.86 3.36
C LEU A 18 -4.84 3.59 2.11
N PRO A 19 -4.84 2.97 0.92
CA PRO A 19 -5.03 3.68 -0.34
C PRO A 19 -6.51 3.90 -0.74
N ASP A 20 -7.48 3.70 0.17
CA ASP A 20 -8.91 3.82 -0.08
C ASP A 20 -9.38 5.29 -0.23
N PHE A 21 -8.60 6.15 -0.91
CA PHE A 21 -8.89 7.58 -1.12
C PHE A 21 -10.14 7.82 -1.97
N HIS A 22 -10.64 6.80 -2.66
CA HIS A 22 -11.85 6.86 -3.47
C HIS A 22 -12.78 5.68 -3.17
N GLY A 23 -12.86 5.33 -1.87
CA GLY A 23 -13.56 4.13 -1.42
C GLY A 23 -12.77 2.85 -1.71
N ASN A 24 -13.31 1.73 -1.23
CA ASN A 24 -12.79 0.40 -1.47
C ASN A 24 -13.77 -0.38 -2.35
N ARG A 25 -13.46 -0.51 -3.65
CA ARG A 25 -14.31 -1.30 -4.56
C ARG A 25 -14.28 -2.79 -4.22
N SER A 26 -13.09 -3.31 -3.92
CA SER A 26 -12.86 -4.72 -3.67
C SER A 26 -11.74 -4.87 -2.64
N PRO A 27 -11.83 -5.84 -1.73
CA PRO A 27 -12.92 -6.81 -1.59
C PRO A 27 -14.12 -6.28 -0.77
N LEU A 28 -14.05 -5.10 -0.16
CA LEU A 28 -15.04 -4.65 0.84
C LEU A 28 -16.31 -4.03 0.25
N ALA A 29 -16.26 -3.58 -1.00
CA ALA A 29 -17.37 -2.90 -1.69
C ALA A 29 -17.95 -1.72 -0.89
N ASP A 30 -17.07 -0.95 -0.22
CA ASP A 30 -17.43 0.21 0.58
C ASP A 30 -17.03 1.51 -0.14
N PRO A 31 -17.98 2.23 -0.78
CA PRO A 31 -17.69 3.51 -1.42
C PRO A 31 -17.43 4.65 -0.42
N HIS A 32 -17.69 4.44 0.87
CA HIS A 32 -17.50 5.44 1.92
C HIS A 32 -16.18 5.27 2.69
N ALA A 33 -15.41 4.21 2.40
CA ALA A 33 -14.07 4.04 2.93
C ALA A 33 -13.18 5.25 2.56
N VAL A 34 -12.26 5.60 3.46
CA VAL A 34 -11.37 6.75 3.31
C VAL A 34 -9.92 6.33 3.46
N GLY A 35 -9.06 6.97 2.66
CA GLY A 35 -7.62 6.75 2.75
C GLY A 35 -7.04 7.29 4.05
N VAL A 36 -5.96 6.66 4.51
CA VAL A 36 -5.23 7.05 5.72
C VAL A 36 -3.74 7.10 5.41
N ILE A 37 -3.07 8.14 5.89
CA ILE A 37 -1.61 8.21 5.94
C ILE A 37 -1.21 8.35 7.40
N SER A 38 -0.46 7.38 7.92
CA SER A 38 -0.01 7.33 9.31
C SER A 38 1.50 7.28 9.38
N GLY A 39 2.10 8.02 10.31
CA GLY A 39 3.56 8.10 10.49
C GLY A 39 4.23 9.27 9.78
N LEU A 40 3.48 10.28 9.36
CA LEU A 40 4.04 11.54 8.86
C LEU A 40 4.86 12.25 9.95
N THR A 41 5.92 12.91 9.51
CA THR A 41 6.75 13.80 10.34
C THR A 41 6.71 15.21 9.74
N LEU A 42 7.44 16.17 10.34
CA LEU A 42 7.58 17.51 9.79
C LEU A 42 8.57 17.60 8.61
N ASP A 43 9.19 16.49 8.21
CA ASP A 43 10.12 16.44 7.09
C ASP A 43 9.42 16.63 5.74
N SER A 44 9.77 17.73 5.06
CA SER A 44 9.27 18.13 3.74
C SER A 44 10.32 17.98 2.63
N SER A 45 11.38 17.21 2.88
CA SER A 45 12.42 16.90 1.89
C SER A 45 11.88 16.06 0.72
N PHE A 46 12.67 16.02 -0.36
CA PHE A 46 12.40 15.11 -1.47
C PHE A 46 12.44 13.64 -1.04
N ASP A 47 13.31 13.27 -0.11
CA ASP A 47 13.38 11.91 0.42
C ASP A 47 12.11 11.52 1.18
N SER A 48 11.52 12.45 1.95
CA SER A 48 10.21 12.26 2.58
C SER A 48 9.11 11.98 1.54
N LEU A 49 9.12 12.70 0.41
CA LEU A 49 8.22 12.45 -0.71
C LEU A 49 8.47 11.07 -1.34
N CYS A 50 9.73 10.69 -1.57
CA CYS A 50 10.07 9.35 -2.10
C CYS A 50 9.63 8.24 -1.16
N LYS A 51 9.78 8.42 0.16
CA LYS A 51 9.31 7.49 1.18
C LYS A 51 7.79 7.36 1.14
N LEU A 52 7.05 8.46 1.07
CA LEU A 52 5.59 8.42 0.94
C LEU A 52 5.15 7.72 -0.34
N TYR A 53 5.76 8.05 -1.48
CA TYR A 53 5.50 7.39 -2.76
C TYR A 53 5.70 5.87 -2.67
N TRP A 54 6.84 5.43 -2.11
CA TRP A 54 7.14 4.02 -1.91
C TRP A 54 6.09 3.33 -1.03
N ARG A 55 5.72 3.93 0.10
CA ARG A 55 4.71 3.34 1.00
C ARG A 55 3.31 3.32 0.39
N THR A 56 2.97 4.26 -0.49
CA THR A 56 1.75 4.19 -1.30
C THR A 56 1.78 3.00 -2.26
N ALA A 57 2.89 2.77 -2.97
CA ALA A 57 3.03 1.60 -3.85
C ALA A 57 2.91 0.27 -3.07
N VAL A 58 3.52 0.20 -1.87
CA VAL A 58 3.36 -0.93 -0.95
C VAL A 58 1.90 -1.10 -0.53
N GLY A 59 1.20 -0.01 -0.18
CA GLY A 59 -0.23 -0.05 0.17
C GLY A 59 -1.10 -0.61 -0.96
N ILE A 60 -0.84 -0.21 -2.21
CA ILE A 60 -1.53 -0.75 -3.39
C ILE A 60 -1.24 -2.25 -3.55
N ALA A 61 0.02 -2.67 -3.43
CA ALA A 61 0.40 -4.09 -3.54
C ALA A 61 -0.29 -4.95 -2.46
N LEU A 62 -0.40 -4.43 -1.23
CA LEU A 62 -1.15 -5.09 -0.15
C LEU A 62 -2.65 -5.13 -0.45
N GLY A 63 -3.21 -4.09 -1.07
CA GLY A 63 -4.59 -4.09 -1.56
C GLY A 63 -4.83 -5.18 -2.61
N VAL A 64 -3.90 -5.36 -3.57
CA VAL A 64 -3.96 -6.46 -4.54
C VAL A 64 -3.91 -7.81 -3.83
N ARG A 65 -3.01 -7.98 -2.85
CA ARG A 65 -2.95 -9.21 -2.04
C ARG A 65 -4.29 -9.50 -1.36
N HIS A 66 -4.91 -8.50 -0.74
CA HIS A 66 -6.21 -8.64 -0.08
C HIS A 66 -7.32 -9.08 -1.06
N VAL A 67 -7.30 -8.57 -2.30
CA VAL A 67 -8.22 -9.02 -3.36
C VAL A 67 -7.95 -10.48 -3.74
N LEU A 68 -6.69 -10.87 -3.90
CA LEU A 68 -6.31 -12.25 -4.25
C LEU A 68 -6.67 -13.25 -3.14
N GLU A 69 -6.45 -12.87 -1.88
CA GLU A 69 -6.85 -13.66 -0.71
C GLU A 69 -8.36 -13.88 -0.71
N ALA A 70 -9.16 -12.82 -0.88
CA ALA A 70 -10.61 -12.93 -0.96
C ALA A 70 -11.08 -13.81 -2.13
N LEU A 71 -10.42 -13.73 -3.30
CA LEU A 71 -10.74 -14.62 -4.43
C LEU A 71 -10.40 -16.08 -4.11
N ASN A 72 -9.22 -16.34 -3.54
CA ASN A 72 -8.80 -17.70 -3.21
C ASN A 72 -9.68 -18.33 -2.11
N GLU A 73 -10.15 -17.54 -1.14
CA GLU A 73 -11.16 -17.98 -0.16
C GLU A 73 -12.50 -18.35 -0.80
N ASN A 74 -12.80 -17.82 -1.98
CA ASN A 74 -14.00 -18.13 -2.76
C ASN A 74 -13.76 -19.19 -3.85
N GLY A 75 -12.73 -20.03 -3.70
CA GLY A 75 -12.51 -21.22 -4.52
C GLY A 75 -11.62 -21.02 -5.75
N TYR A 76 -11.01 -19.84 -5.90
CA TYR A 76 -9.92 -19.66 -6.87
C TYR A 76 -8.59 -20.18 -6.29
N LEU A 77 -7.61 -20.41 -7.17
CA LEU A 77 -6.25 -20.83 -6.80
C LEU A 77 -5.24 -19.96 -7.57
N ILE A 78 -5.29 -18.66 -7.35
CA ILE A 78 -4.42 -17.68 -8.02
C ILE A 78 -3.07 -17.67 -7.30
N ASP A 79 -2.01 -18.05 -8.03
CA ASP A 79 -0.62 -18.04 -7.56
C ASP A 79 0.29 -17.12 -8.39
N THR A 80 -0.17 -16.64 -9.54
CA THR A 80 0.61 -15.88 -10.52
C THR A 80 -0.19 -14.70 -11.09
N LEU A 81 0.48 -13.55 -11.24
CA LEU A 81 -0.02 -12.36 -11.94
C LEU A 81 0.86 -12.10 -13.18
N HIS A 82 0.26 -11.71 -14.30
CA HIS A 82 0.94 -11.44 -15.57
C HIS A 82 1.21 -9.95 -15.79
#